data_AF-A0A7W9W5T3-F1
#
_entry.id   AF-A0A7W9W5T3-F1
#
_cell.length_a   1.000
_cell.length_b   1.000
_cell.length_c   1.000
_cell.angle_alpha   90.00
_cell.angle_beta   90.00
_cell.angle_gamma   90.00
#
_symmetry.space_group_name_H-M   'P 1'
#
loop_
_entity.id
_entity.type
_entity.pdbx_description
1 polymer ?
#
loop_
_entity_poly.entity_id
_entity_poly.type
_entity_poly.pdbx_seq_one_letter_code
_entity_poly.pdbx_strand_id
1 'polypeptide(L)'
;MRLIMLVLATLATAALASAPKAPDATSEYLTATMDDPIARLQKRLDRGEVKLRYEPQGGYLKSLLAALQVPVSSQLLVFSKTSLQLQFITPSTPRALYFNESCWVGFVQGGSVLELMAQDPVHGAVFYTLTQNPNRIQLKRHTYECLQCHQSSLTQSVPGHVMRSLFVRADGTPDFSAGSKVTTDESPFEERWGGWYVTGTHGRQRHLGNEIARGGDGDAHVDSEAGANLTNLRERFDTTPYLTPHSDIVALLVAEHQGHVQNLLTRASYLVRDSLRDEEQLNAALKETGRRESTTRRIASACEPLVKGLLYCGEAPLKEPVAGTTPFARQFAQQGPLDGNGRSLRDLDLKTRLARYPLSWMVYSPQLDALPKEARDYIRQRLEEVLGGKDTTSDFAHLTEADKKAIREILTATKPTLLVATTH
;
A
#
# COMPACT_ATOMS: atom_id res chain seq x y z
N MET A 1 32.90 -9.82 69.01
CA MET A 1 34.02 -10.39 68.22
C MET A 1 33.46 -10.80 66.86
N ARG A 2 33.63 -9.95 65.83
CA ARG A 2 33.24 -10.14 64.41
C ARG A 2 31.71 -10.35 64.19
N LEU A 3 31.04 -9.90 63.14
CA LEU A 3 31.41 -9.82 61.74
C LEU A 3 30.44 -8.86 61.00
N ILE A 4 31.02 -7.87 60.32
CA ILE A 4 30.64 -7.21 59.06
C ILE A 4 29.21 -7.52 58.52
N MET A 5 28.32 -6.52 58.53
CA MET A 5 27.13 -6.47 57.67
C MET A 5 27.52 -5.84 56.33
N LEU A 6 27.53 -6.66 55.28
CA LEU A 6 27.85 -6.27 53.91
C LEU A 6 26.60 -5.67 53.24
N VAL A 7 26.77 -4.47 52.70
CA VAL A 7 25.88 -3.76 51.78
C VAL A 7 25.75 -4.54 50.48
N LEU A 8 24.55 -4.93 50.07
CA LEU A 8 24.23 -5.22 48.67
C LEU A 8 22.71 -5.08 48.44
N ALA A 9 22.25 -3.85 48.20
CA ALA A 9 20.95 -3.58 47.61
C ALA A 9 21.16 -3.35 46.11
N THR A 10 21.00 -4.40 45.32
CA THR A 10 21.01 -4.33 43.85
C THR A 10 19.76 -3.61 43.37
N LEU A 11 19.94 -2.42 42.81
CA LEU A 11 18.94 -1.75 41.97
C LEU A 11 18.71 -2.62 40.72
N ALA A 12 17.54 -3.24 40.64
CA ALA A 12 16.97 -3.68 39.38
C ALA A 12 16.13 -2.53 38.82
N THR A 13 16.77 -1.64 38.06
CA THR A 13 16.05 -0.71 37.19
C THR A 13 15.47 -1.51 36.04
N ALA A 14 14.18 -1.82 36.12
CA ALA A 14 13.42 -2.32 34.98
C ALA A 14 13.46 -1.25 33.88
N ALA A 15 14.17 -1.55 32.79
CA ALA A 15 14.04 -0.85 31.53
C ALA A 15 12.64 -1.16 30.98
N LEU A 16 11.64 -0.37 31.40
CA LEU A 16 10.41 -0.22 30.64
C LEU A 16 10.81 0.41 29.31
N ALA A 17 10.94 -0.42 28.27
CA ALA A 17 10.91 0.04 26.91
C ALA A 17 9.58 0.79 26.73
N SER A 18 9.65 2.12 26.68
CA SER A 18 8.50 2.94 26.32
C SER A 18 8.07 2.51 24.93
N ALA A 19 6.80 2.14 24.77
CA ALA A 19 6.20 2.05 23.45
C ALA A 19 6.47 3.38 22.73
N PRO A 20 6.89 3.36 21.44
CA PRO A 20 7.16 4.59 20.73
C PRO A 20 5.94 5.50 20.81
N LYS A 21 6.14 6.72 21.34
CA LYS A 21 5.12 7.75 21.37
C LYS A 21 4.58 7.91 19.95
N ALA A 22 3.27 7.89 19.79
CA ALA A 22 2.65 8.16 18.49
C ALA A 22 3.23 9.50 17.96
N PRO A 23 3.70 9.54 16.71
CA PRO A 23 4.36 10.72 16.17
C PRO A 23 3.43 11.93 16.23
N ASP A 24 3.97 13.12 16.50
CA ASP A 24 3.21 14.39 16.56
C ASP A 24 2.55 14.72 15.21
N ALA A 25 3.06 14.11 14.13
CA ALA A 25 2.41 14.02 12.83
C ALA A 25 0.94 13.53 12.89
N THR A 26 0.55 12.81 13.95
CA THR A 26 -0.85 12.40 14.19
C THR A 26 -1.74 13.61 14.54
N SER A 27 -1.24 14.61 15.28
CA SER A 27 -1.98 15.85 15.59
C SER A 27 -2.12 16.74 14.34
N GLU A 28 -1.04 16.85 13.56
CA GLU A 28 -1.05 17.55 12.27
C GLU A 28 -2.00 16.88 11.28
N TYR A 29 -1.97 15.54 11.18
CA TYR A 29 -2.90 14.77 10.34
C TYR A 29 -4.37 15.16 10.62
N LEU A 30 -4.76 15.28 11.89
CA LEU A 30 -6.15 15.55 12.28
C LEU A 30 -6.67 16.92 11.84
N THR A 31 -5.79 17.91 11.71
CA THR A 31 -6.16 19.32 11.51
C THR A 31 -5.72 19.89 10.17
N ALA A 32 -4.79 19.23 9.48
CA ALA A 32 -4.22 19.72 8.24
C ALA A 32 -5.24 19.78 7.09
N THR A 33 -5.02 20.75 6.21
CA THR A 33 -5.67 20.80 4.90
C THR A 33 -4.96 19.83 3.96
N MET A 34 -5.72 18.93 3.35
CA MET A 34 -5.17 17.89 2.47
C MET A 34 -4.99 18.41 1.04
N ASP A 35 -4.02 17.84 0.31
CA ASP A 35 -3.80 18.05 -1.13
C ASP A 35 -3.83 16.74 -1.94
N ASP A 36 -4.55 15.74 -1.40
CA ASP A 36 -4.82 14.49 -2.08
C ASP A 36 -5.84 14.65 -3.26
N PRO A 37 -5.96 13.64 -4.14
CA PRO A 37 -6.90 13.68 -5.28
C PRO A 37 -8.37 13.97 -4.91
N ILE A 38 -8.86 13.51 -3.76
CA ILE A 38 -10.24 13.74 -3.31
C ILE A 38 -10.41 15.17 -2.83
N ALA A 39 -9.46 15.70 -2.06
CA ALA A 39 -9.47 17.11 -1.67
C ALA A 39 -9.44 18.04 -2.90
N ARG A 40 -8.64 17.70 -3.92
CA ARG A 40 -8.62 18.42 -5.20
C ARG A 40 -9.92 18.26 -5.98
N LEU A 41 -10.53 17.07 -6.00
CA LEU A 41 -11.84 16.85 -6.61
C LEU A 41 -12.93 17.68 -5.92
N GLN A 42 -12.93 17.75 -4.58
CA GLN A 42 -13.89 18.57 -3.82
C GLN A 42 -13.85 20.03 -4.27
N LYS A 43 -12.65 20.63 -4.35
CA LYS A 43 -12.48 22.01 -4.85
C LYS A 43 -13.04 22.20 -6.26
N ARG A 44 -12.87 21.21 -7.16
CA ARG A 44 -13.40 21.25 -8.53
C ARG A 44 -14.93 21.11 -8.57
N LEU A 45 -15.51 20.32 -7.68
CA LEU A 45 -16.96 20.20 -7.52
C LEU A 45 -17.57 21.51 -7.00
N ASP A 46 -16.95 22.14 -5.99
CA ASP A 46 -17.41 23.42 -5.42
C ASP A 46 -17.38 24.55 -6.45
N ARG A 47 -16.40 24.54 -7.37
CA ARG A 47 -16.30 25.48 -8.49
C ARG A 47 -17.19 25.13 -9.68
N GLY A 48 -17.87 23.98 -9.68
CA GLY A 48 -18.70 23.52 -10.79
C GLY A 48 -17.94 23.04 -12.03
N GLU A 49 -16.62 22.83 -11.93
CA GLU A 49 -15.75 22.36 -13.01
C GLU A 49 -15.94 20.87 -13.32
N VAL A 50 -16.44 20.10 -12.34
CA VAL A 50 -16.78 18.69 -12.45
C VAL A 50 -18.21 18.50 -11.97
N LYS A 51 -18.93 17.58 -12.60
CA LYS A 51 -20.25 17.12 -12.14
C LYS A 51 -20.23 15.60 -12.06
N LEU A 52 -20.64 15.05 -10.91
CA LEU A 52 -20.84 13.62 -10.77
C LEU A 52 -22.25 13.27 -11.21
N ARG A 53 -22.35 12.30 -12.13
CA ARG A 53 -23.62 11.75 -12.61
C ARG A 53 -24.02 10.57 -11.73
N TYR A 54 -25.23 10.62 -11.20
CA TYR A 54 -25.84 9.52 -10.47
C TYR A 54 -26.48 8.52 -11.45
N GLU A 55 -26.26 7.22 -11.25
CA GLU A 55 -26.94 6.13 -11.95
C GLU A 55 -27.74 5.29 -10.95
N PRO A 56 -28.97 4.83 -11.27
CA PRO A 56 -29.76 4.01 -10.34
C PRO A 56 -29.01 2.78 -9.83
N GLN A 57 -28.20 2.18 -10.69
CA GLN A 57 -27.31 1.07 -10.35
C GLN A 57 -25.89 1.62 -10.09
N GLY A 58 -25.43 1.55 -8.85
CA GLY A 58 -24.07 1.97 -8.46
C GLY A 58 -23.90 3.48 -8.18
N GLY A 59 -24.96 4.28 -8.26
CA GLY A 59 -25.01 5.70 -7.93
C GLY A 59 -23.90 6.52 -8.59
N TYR A 60 -23.00 7.13 -7.82
CA TYR A 60 -21.93 7.98 -8.37
C TYR A 60 -20.67 7.21 -8.80
N LEU A 61 -20.63 5.88 -8.66
CA LEU A 61 -19.40 5.11 -8.84
C LEU A 61 -18.70 5.40 -10.18
N LYS A 62 -19.38 5.19 -11.31
CA LYS A 62 -18.76 5.35 -12.64
C LYS A 62 -18.26 6.76 -12.89
N SER A 63 -19.07 7.77 -12.54
CA SER A 63 -18.68 9.18 -12.75
C SER A 63 -17.55 9.61 -11.82
N LEU A 64 -17.50 9.07 -10.60
CA LEU A 64 -16.39 9.28 -9.68
C LEU A 64 -15.09 8.65 -10.18
N LEU A 65 -15.14 7.38 -10.61
CA LEU A 65 -13.96 6.70 -11.18
C LEU A 65 -13.40 7.46 -12.38
N ALA A 66 -14.27 7.95 -13.27
CA ALA A 66 -13.86 8.77 -14.41
C ALA A 66 -13.21 10.10 -13.96
N ALA A 67 -13.80 10.79 -12.98
CA ALA A 67 -13.27 12.06 -12.46
C ALA A 67 -11.89 11.90 -11.77
N LEU A 68 -11.65 10.74 -11.15
CA LEU A 68 -10.41 10.38 -10.47
C LEU A 68 -9.41 9.61 -11.36
N GLN A 69 -9.78 9.32 -12.61
CA GLN A 69 -8.98 8.52 -13.54
C GLN A 69 -8.61 7.14 -12.96
N VAL A 70 -9.56 6.49 -12.31
CA VAL A 70 -9.41 5.14 -11.77
C VAL A 70 -9.92 4.14 -12.82
N PRO A 71 -9.07 3.23 -13.34
CA PRO A 71 -9.49 2.29 -14.37
C PRO A 71 -10.46 1.24 -13.81
N VAL A 72 -11.54 0.95 -14.53
CA VAL A 72 -12.48 -0.13 -14.14
C VAL A 72 -11.79 -1.49 -14.08
N SER A 73 -10.74 -1.71 -14.88
CA SER A 73 -9.99 -2.98 -14.89
C SER A 73 -9.21 -3.23 -13.59
N SER A 74 -9.02 -2.24 -12.72
CA SER A 74 -8.41 -2.45 -11.40
C SER A 74 -9.38 -2.99 -10.35
N GLN A 75 -10.60 -3.35 -10.74
CA GLN A 75 -11.58 -3.92 -9.83
C GLN A 75 -11.02 -5.15 -9.10
N LEU A 76 -11.09 -5.09 -7.78
CA LEU A 76 -10.86 -6.19 -6.85
C LEU A 76 -12.14 -6.45 -6.08
N LEU A 77 -12.39 -7.70 -5.68
CA LEU A 77 -13.59 -8.11 -4.96
C LEU A 77 -13.24 -8.78 -3.64
N VAL A 78 -13.80 -8.24 -2.56
CA VAL A 78 -13.52 -8.66 -1.18
C VAL A 78 -14.82 -9.11 -0.53
N PHE A 79 -14.89 -10.37 -0.11
CA PHE A 79 -16.07 -10.89 0.57
C PHE A 79 -15.89 -10.99 2.09
N SER A 80 -14.69 -10.73 2.61
CA SER A 80 -14.47 -10.62 4.05
C SER A 80 -15.14 -9.37 4.63
N LYS A 81 -15.84 -9.53 5.76
CA LYS A 81 -16.47 -8.45 6.54
C LYS A 81 -15.44 -7.62 7.32
N THR A 82 -14.62 -6.85 6.59
CA THR A 82 -13.52 -6.03 7.13
C THR A 82 -13.63 -4.57 6.69
N SER A 83 -14.87 -4.08 6.54
CA SER A 83 -15.20 -2.76 5.98
C SER A 83 -16.02 -1.92 6.94
N LEU A 84 -16.11 -0.61 6.68
CA LEU A 84 -17.06 0.28 7.35
C LEU A 84 -18.52 -0.19 7.16
N GLN A 85 -18.82 -0.76 5.99
CA GLN A 85 -20.16 -1.23 5.61
C GLN A 85 -20.32 -2.77 5.72
N LEU A 86 -19.68 -3.39 6.72
CA LEU A 86 -19.59 -4.86 6.87
C LEU A 86 -20.93 -5.61 6.86
N GLN A 87 -22.02 -4.95 7.27
CA GLN A 87 -23.36 -5.54 7.31
C GLN A 87 -23.93 -5.88 5.92
N PHE A 88 -23.38 -5.29 4.85
CA PHE A 88 -23.81 -5.52 3.48
C PHE A 88 -22.88 -6.44 2.68
N ILE A 89 -21.76 -6.86 3.28
CA ILE A 89 -20.73 -7.65 2.62
C ILE A 89 -20.92 -9.13 2.97
N THR A 90 -21.04 -9.95 1.94
CA THR A 90 -21.09 -11.41 2.02
C THR A 90 -20.34 -12.00 0.81
N PRO A 91 -20.08 -13.32 0.78
CA PRO A 91 -19.63 -14.00 -0.44
C PRO A 91 -20.55 -13.75 -1.65
N SER A 92 -21.86 -13.62 -1.44
CA SER A 92 -22.81 -13.33 -2.53
C SER A 92 -22.89 -11.85 -2.92
N THR A 93 -22.42 -10.95 -2.06
CA THR A 93 -22.43 -9.49 -2.26
C THR A 93 -21.09 -8.86 -1.85
N PRO A 94 -19.96 -9.25 -2.48
CA PRO A 94 -18.65 -8.74 -2.12
C PRO A 94 -18.54 -7.22 -2.29
N ARG A 95 -17.68 -6.59 -1.50
CA ARG A 95 -17.25 -5.20 -1.73
C ARG A 95 -16.34 -5.16 -2.95
N ALA A 96 -16.60 -4.23 -3.88
CA ALA A 96 -15.67 -3.91 -4.94
C ALA A 96 -14.71 -2.80 -4.51
N LEU A 97 -13.43 -2.95 -4.84
CA LEU A 97 -12.41 -1.92 -4.70
C LEU A 97 -11.86 -1.60 -6.09
N TYR A 98 -11.70 -0.33 -6.42
CA TYR A 98 -11.05 0.15 -7.64
C TYR A 98 -9.91 1.07 -7.22
N PHE A 99 -8.78 1.02 -7.91
CA PHE A 99 -7.62 1.83 -7.55
C PHE A 99 -6.81 2.33 -8.74
N ASN A 100 -6.07 3.41 -8.49
CA ASN A 100 -4.87 3.82 -9.23
C ASN A 100 -3.74 4.11 -8.23
N GLU A 101 -2.64 4.71 -8.65
CA GLU A 101 -1.51 5.00 -7.76
C GLU A 101 -1.79 6.04 -6.67
N SER A 102 -2.87 6.81 -6.79
CA SER A 102 -3.15 7.95 -5.91
C SER A 102 -4.42 7.80 -5.07
N CYS A 103 -5.36 6.92 -5.45
CA CYS A 103 -6.61 6.74 -4.71
C CYS A 103 -7.28 5.39 -4.95
N TRP A 104 -8.19 5.05 -4.02
CA TRP A 104 -8.99 3.85 -3.96
C TRP A 104 -10.45 4.20 -3.74
N VAL A 105 -11.34 3.49 -4.42
CA VAL A 105 -12.80 3.65 -4.35
C VAL A 105 -13.43 2.31 -4.02
N GLY A 106 -14.11 2.24 -2.88
CA GLY A 106 -14.88 1.10 -2.41
C GLY A 106 -16.36 1.25 -2.71
N PHE A 107 -16.96 0.24 -3.33
CA PHE A 107 -18.38 0.12 -3.59
C PHE A 107 -18.95 -1.10 -2.88
N VAL A 108 -20.01 -0.89 -2.11
CA VAL A 108 -20.74 -1.94 -1.40
C VAL A 108 -22.19 -1.90 -1.85
N GLN A 109 -22.70 -3.03 -2.31
CA GLN A 109 -24.11 -3.13 -2.73
C GLN A 109 -25.05 -2.81 -1.57
N GLY A 110 -26.09 -2.00 -1.81
CA GLY A 110 -27.01 -1.55 -0.76
C GLY A 110 -26.42 -0.52 0.21
N GLY A 111 -25.13 -0.18 0.08
CA GLY A 111 -24.46 0.84 0.86
C GLY A 111 -24.96 2.25 0.54
N SER A 112 -25.00 3.11 1.55
CA SER A 112 -25.40 4.52 1.40
C SER A 112 -24.24 5.44 1.02
N VAL A 113 -23.00 4.92 0.98
CA VAL A 113 -21.79 5.66 0.67
C VAL A 113 -20.83 4.84 -0.19
N LEU A 114 -20.02 5.53 -0.99
CA LEU A 114 -18.74 5.00 -1.47
C LEU A 114 -17.67 5.27 -0.42
N GLU A 115 -16.83 4.27 -0.17
CA GLU A 115 -15.65 4.39 0.68
C GLU A 115 -14.49 4.90 -0.18
N LEU A 116 -13.72 5.88 0.29
CA LEU A 116 -12.62 6.46 -0.48
C LEU A 116 -11.36 6.50 0.38
N MET A 117 -10.24 6.14 -0.22
CA MET A 117 -8.92 6.34 0.37
C MET A 117 -8.04 7.03 -0.64
N ALA A 118 -7.37 8.09 -0.23
CA ALA A 118 -6.52 8.86 -1.11
C ALA A 118 -5.16 9.10 -0.47
N GLN A 119 -4.16 9.22 -1.32
CA GLN A 119 -2.80 9.42 -0.90
C GLN A 119 -2.45 10.90 -0.88
N ASP A 120 -2.25 11.45 0.32
CA ASP A 120 -1.71 12.79 0.50
C ASP A 120 -0.18 12.74 0.45
N PRO A 121 0.48 13.68 -0.27
CA PRO A 121 1.94 13.71 -0.39
C PRO A 121 2.69 13.77 0.95
N VAL A 122 2.11 14.38 1.98
CA VAL A 122 2.76 14.58 3.28
C VAL A 122 2.18 13.65 4.34
N HIS A 123 0.86 13.52 4.37
CA HIS A 123 0.12 12.93 5.48
C HIS A 123 -0.18 11.43 5.31
N GLY A 124 0.08 10.84 4.14
CA GLY A 124 -0.17 9.42 3.87
C GLY A 124 -1.62 9.14 3.47
N ALA A 125 -2.16 7.99 3.88
CA ALA A 125 -3.53 7.62 3.52
C ALA A 125 -4.57 8.49 4.25
N VAL A 126 -5.49 9.06 3.48
CA VAL A 126 -6.60 9.90 3.94
C VAL A 126 -7.93 9.28 3.54
N PHE A 127 -8.89 9.26 4.46
CA PHE A 127 -10.13 8.50 4.32
C PHE A 127 -11.33 9.43 4.14
N TYR A 128 -12.19 9.10 3.17
CA TYR A 128 -13.41 9.84 2.89
C TYR A 128 -14.58 8.89 2.63
N THR A 129 -15.80 9.43 2.69
CA THR A 129 -16.98 8.82 2.11
C THR A 129 -17.67 9.77 1.15
N LEU A 130 -18.24 9.25 0.06
CA LEU A 130 -19.16 9.99 -0.81
C LEU A 130 -20.58 9.45 -0.66
N THR A 131 -21.53 10.28 -0.28
CA THR A 131 -22.95 9.90 -0.19
C THR A 131 -23.53 9.45 -1.52
N GLN A 132 -24.25 8.33 -1.54
CA GLN A 132 -24.99 7.81 -2.69
C GLN A 132 -26.42 8.38 -2.73
N ASN A 133 -26.56 9.70 -2.68
CA ASN A 133 -27.84 10.39 -2.77
C ASN A 133 -27.88 11.31 -4.00
N PRO A 134 -28.84 11.12 -4.94
CA PRO A 134 -28.93 11.94 -6.16
C PRO A 134 -29.20 13.43 -5.89
N ASN A 135 -29.78 13.76 -4.73
CA ASN A 135 -30.13 15.13 -4.35
C ASN A 135 -29.03 15.82 -3.53
N ARG A 136 -28.03 15.08 -3.06
CA ARG A 136 -26.96 15.62 -2.21
C ARG A 136 -25.65 14.86 -2.40
N ILE A 137 -24.72 15.51 -3.11
CA ILE A 137 -23.31 15.10 -3.19
C ILE A 137 -22.60 15.64 -1.96
N GLN A 138 -22.10 14.75 -1.11
CA GLN A 138 -21.33 15.13 0.07
C GLN A 138 -20.11 14.20 0.19
N LEU A 139 -18.92 14.78 -0.01
CA LEU A 139 -17.68 14.15 0.44
C LEU A 139 -17.46 14.53 1.90
N LYS A 140 -17.19 13.52 2.73
CA LYS A 140 -16.87 13.70 4.15
C LYS A 140 -15.55 13.02 4.44
N ARG A 141 -14.59 13.78 4.97
CA ARG A 141 -13.34 13.23 5.51
C ARG A 141 -13.60 12.56 6.86
N HIS A 142 -12.99 11.40 7.06
CA HIS A 142 -12.98 10.68 8.33
C HIS A 142 -11.57 10.66 8.88
N THR A 143 -11.45 10.84 10.19
CA THR A 143 -10.16 10.92 10.88
C THR A 143 -10.05 9.82 11.91
N TYR A 144 -10.88 9.81 12.95
CA TYR A 144 -10.71 8.86 14.05
C TYR A 144 -11.18 7.45 13.71
N GLU A 145 -12.34 7.31 13.09
CA GLU A 145 -13.01 6.02 12.87
C GLU A 145 -12.18 5.09 11.97
N CYS A 146 -11.60 5.65 10.89
CA CYS A 146 -10.79 4.86 9.96
C CYS A 146 -9.40 4.53 10.53
N LEU A 147 -8.80 5.45 11.30
CA LEU A 147 -7.45 5.26 11.85
C LEU A 147 -7.38 4.16 12.91
N GLN A 148 -8.51 3.78 13.55
CA GLN A 148 -8.55 2.64 14.46
C GLN A 148 -7.98 1.35 13.85
N CYS A 149 -8.22 1.13 12.56
CA CYS A 149 -7.70 -0.03 11.83
C CYS A 149 -6.52 0.33 10.92
N HIS A 150 -6.54 1.54 10.33
CA HIS A 150 -5.59 1.96 9.31
C HIS A 150 -4.35 2.70 9.83
N GLN A 151 -4.24 2.94 11.14
CA GLN A 151 -3.02 3.36 11.80
C GLN A 151 -2.74 2.40 12.96
N SER A 152 -2.29 1.20 12.60
CA SER A 152 -2.05 0.11 13.54
C SER A 152 -0.73 -0.57 13.24
N SER A 153 -0.37 -1.62 13.99
CA SER A 153 0.80 -2.44 13.67
C SER A 153 0.76 -3.00 12.24
N LEU A 154 -0.45 -3.19 11.68
CA LEU A 154 -0.66 -3.68 10.30
C LEU A 154 -0.14 -2.70 9.24
N THR A 155 -0.02 -1.42 9.58
CA THR A 155 0.45 -0.35 8.70
C THR A 155 1.72 0.31 9.24
N GLN A 156 2.49 -0.40 10.08
CA GLN A 156 3.69 0.14 10.72
C GLN A 156 3.41 1.43 11.53
N SER A 157 2.20 1.52 12.10
CA SER A 157 1.70 2.63 12.93
C SER A 157 1.56 3.97 12.21
N VAL A 158 1.43 3.97 10.88
CA VAL A 158 1.09 5.16 10.08
C VAL A 158 -0.27 5.00 9.37
N PRO A 159 -0.98 6.09 9.06
CA PRO A 159 -2.18 6.04 8.21
C PRO A 159 -1.87 5.37 6.87
N GLY A 160 -2.43 4.18 6.62
CA GLY A 160 -1.96 3.34 5.52
C GLY A 160 -2.95 2.33 4.96
N HIS A 161 -2.47 1.62 3.94
CA HIS A 161 -3.17 0.54 3.25
C HIS A 161 -3.10 -0.75 4.04
N VAL A 162 -4.24 -1.43 4.15
CA VAL A 162 -4.35 -2.73 4.80
C VAL A 162 -4.93 -3.72 3.81
N MET A 163 -4.10 -4.66 3.36
CA MET A 163 -4.52 -5.83 2.60
C MET A 163 -4.29 -7.04 3.49
N ARG A 164 -5.38 -7.74 3.84
CA ARG A 164 -5.32 -8.92 4.72
C ARG A 164 -5.76 -10.16 3.98
N SER A 165 -5.02 -11.24 4.17
CA SER A 165 -5.42 -12.60 3.84
C SER A 165 -5.96 -13.27 5.09
N LEU A 166 -7.20 -13.76 5.01
CA LEU A 166 -7.98 -14.26 6.14
C LEU A 166 -8.68 -15.57 5.80
N PHE A 167 -8.83 -16.44 6.79
CA PHE A 167 -9.86 -17.48 6.74
C PHE A 167 -11.21 -16.84 7.01
N VAL A 168 -12.20 -17.13 6.16
CA VAL A 168 -13.51 -16.46 6.19
C VAL A 168 -14.62 -17.50 6.16
N ARG A 169 -15.57 -17.38 7.10
CA ARG A 169 -16.74 -18.26 7.22
C ARG A 169 -17.74 -18.00 6.08
N ALA A 170 -18.72 -18.90 5.94
CA ALA A 170 -19.72 -18.84 4.85
C ALA A 170 -20.55 -17.54 4.81
N ASP A 171 -20.66 -16.83 5.93
CA ASP A 171 -21.37 -15.55 6.00
C ASP A 171 -20.46 -14.34 5.69
N GLY A 172 -19.16 -14.55 5.44
CA GLY A 172 -18.17 -13.48 5.25
C GLY A 172 -17.42 -13.05 6.52
N THR A 173 -17.74 -13.61 7.69
CA THR A 173 -17.07 -13.25 8.95
C THR A 173 -15.66 -13.84 9.01
N PRO A 174 -14.62 -13.02 9.27
CA PRO A 174 -13.27 -13.53 9.48
C PRO A 174 -13.16 -14.46 10.69
N ASP A 175 -12.39 -15.53 10.56
CA ASP A 175 -11.95 -16.33 11.69
C ASP A 175 -10.55 -15.87 12.13
N PHE A 176 -10.51 -14.92 13.06
CA PHE A 176 -9.24 -14.41 13.58
C PHE A 176 -8.46 -15.43 14.42
N SER A 177 -9.11 -16.51 14.90
CA SER A 177 -8.43 -17.57 15.65
C SER A 177 -7.49 -18.39 14.75
N ALA A 178 -7.84 -18.52 13.47
CA ALA A 178 -7.02 -19.13 12.43
C ALA A 178 -5.93 -18.19 11.88
N GLY A 179 -5.79 -17.00 12.47
CA GLY A 179 -4.78 -16.03 12.13
C GLY A 179 -5.22 -15.01 11.08
N SER A 180 -4.32 -14.07 10.83
CA SER A 180 -4.51 -12.96 9.91
C SER A 180 -3.17 -12.49 9.40
N LYS A 181 -2.99 -12.51 8.09
CA LYS A 181 -1.72 -12.11 7.46
C LYS A 181 -1.91 -10.80 6.72
N VAL A 182 -1.01 -9.84 6.94
CA VAL A 182 -0.89 -8.67 6.06
C VAL A 182 -0.21 -9.14 4.79
N THR A 183 -0.87 -8.94 3.65
CA THR A 183 -0.34 -9.36 2.36
C THR A 183 0.43 -8.23 1.71
N THR A 184 1.67 -8.52 1.33
CA THR A 184 2.55 -7.65 0.53
C THR A 184 3.14 -8.46 -0.62
N ASP A 185 3.97 -7.82 -1.44
CA ASP A 185 4.78 -8.48 -2.46
C ASP A 185 5.78 -9.51 -1.89
N GLU A 186 6.15 -9.41 -0.62
CA GLU A 186 7.02 -10.38 0.08
C GLU A 186 6.26 -11.64 0.54
N SER A 187 4.93 -11.62 0.58
CA SER A 187 4.14 -12.75 1.08
C SER A 187 4.23 -13.95 0.13
N PRO A 188 4.47 -15.18 0.61
CA PRO A 188 4.41 -16.37 -0.24
C PRO A 188 3.04 -16.51 -0.92
N PHE A 189 3.01 -17.00 -2.15
CA PHE A 189 1.78 -17.05 -2.97
C PHE A 189 0.66 -17.85 -2.29
N GLU A 190 1.02 -18.93 -1.59
CA GLU A 190 0.14 -19.80 -0.79
C GLU A 190 -0.53 -19.13 0.40
N GLU A 191 -0.03 -17.97 0.82
CA GLU A 191 -0.59 -17.22 1.94
C GLU A 191 -1.53 -16.10 1.50
N ARG A 192 -1.64 -15.82 0.20
CA ARG A 192 -2.35 -14.65 -0.32
C ARG A 192 -3.86 -14.87 -0.45
N TRP A 193 -4.58 -13.75 -0.37
CA TRP A 193 -5.97 -13.53 -0.82
C TRP A 193 -7.12 -14.27 -0.12
N GLY A 194 -6.91 -14.85 1.05
CA GLY A 194 -8.03 -15.39 1.84
C GLY A 194 -9.07 -14.30 2.14
N GLY A 195 -10.34 -14.55 1.82
CA GLY A 195 -11.41 -13.53 1.91
C GLY A 195 -11.59 -12.63 0.68
N TRP A 196 -10.84 -12.89 -0.39
CA TRP A 196 -10.92 -12.18 -1.66
C TRP A 196 -11.31 -13.12 -2.79
N TYR A 197 -12.01 -12.59 -3.79
CA TYR A 197 -12.14 -13.26 -5.08
C TYR A 197 -10.95 -12.92 -5.96
N VAL A 198 -10.51 -13.88 -6.77
CA VAL A 198 -9.33 -13.82 -7.62
C VAL A 198 -9.68 -14.42 -8.98
N THR A 199 -9.48 -13.66 -10.05
CA THR A 199 -9.63 -14.16 -11.42
C THR A 199 -8.32 -14.02 -12.19
N GLY A 200 -7.89 -15.10 -12.82
CA GLY A 200 -6.60 -15.21 -13.48
C GLY A 200 -6.09 -16.64 -13.52
N THR A 201 -4.97 -16.85 -14.18
CA THR A 201 -4.25 -18.13 -14.16
C THR A 201 -2.88 -17.96 -13.50
N HIS A 202 -2.43 -18.98 -12.79
CA HIS A 202 -1.18 -18.97 -12.01
C HIS A 202 -0.56 -20.38 -11.92
N GLY A 203 -0.93 -21.26 -12.86
CA GLY A 203 -0.38 -22.61 -13.00
C GLY A 203 -0.64 -23.48 -11.76
N ARG A 204 0.44 -24.08 -11.25
CA ARG A 204 0.43 -25.00 -10.10
C ARG A 204 0.57 -24.30 -8.75
N GLN A 205 0.83 -23.00 -8.74
CA GLN A 205 0.84 -22.21 -7.51
C GLN A 205 -0.57 -22.18 -6.90
N ARG A 206 -0.69 -22.06 -5.59
CA ARG A 206 -1.98 -22.03 -4.89
C ARG A 206 -2.05 -20.83 -3.97
N HIS A 207 -3.25 -20.35 -3.71
CA HIS A 207 -3.54 -19.21 -2.84
C HIS A 207 -4.82 -19.50 -2.05
N LEU A 208 -5.18 -18.64 -1.09
CA LEU A 208 -6.35 -18.82 -0.22
C LEU A 208 -7.64 -18.18 -0.76
N GLY A 209 -7.55 -17.39 -1.82
CA GLY A 209 -8.70 -16.73 -2.45
C GLY A 209 -9.73 -17.69 -3.08
N ASN A 210 -10.90 -17.14 -3.42
CA ASN A 210 -12.06 -17.81 -4.02
C ASN A 210 -12.81 -18.82 -3.14
N GLU A 211 -12.28 -19.18 -1.98
CA GLU A 211 -12.81 -20.27 -1.15
C GLU A 211 -13.30 -19.79 0.21
N ILE A 212 -14.27 -20.52 0.75
CA ILE A 212 -14.79 -20.35 2.11
C ILE A 212 -14.04 -21.32 3.02
N ALA A 213 -13.62 -20.82 4.18
CA ALA A 213 -12.95 -21.63 5.18
C ALA A 213 -13.89 -22.69 5.77
N ARG A 214 -13.37 -23.90 5.93
CA ARG A 214 -13.99 -25.04 6.62
C ARG A 214 -13.20 -25.34 7.89
N GLY A 215 -13.76 -26.14 8.78
CA GLY A 215 -13.16 -26.46 10.08
C GLY A 215 -13.68 -25.57 11.22
N GLY A 216 -13.22 -25.87 12.43
CA GLY A 216 -13.52 -25.09 13.64
C GLY A 216 -12.45 -24.05 13.94
N ASP A 217 -12.65 -23.32 15.04
CA ASP A 217 -11.73 -22.28 15.50
C ASP A 217 -10.30 -22.86 15.71
N GLY A 218 -9.31 -22.26 15.05
CA GLY A 218 -7.91 -22.68 15.11
C GLY A 218 -7.50 -23.83 14.17
N ASP A 219 -8.44 -24.43 13.43
CA ASP A 219 -8.20 -25.49 12.42
C ASP A 219 -8.81 -25.13 11.05
N ALA A 220 -8.97 -23.83 10.80
CA ALA A 220 -9.58 -23.36 9.58
C ALA A 220 -8.68 -23.66 8.36
N HIS A 221 -9.26 -24.23 7.32
CA HIS A 221 -8.58 -24.58 6.08
C HIS A 221 -9.47 -24.30 4.87
N VAL A 222 -8.84 -24.14 3.70
CA VAL A 222 -9.53 -23.92 2.41
C VAL A 222 -9.09 -24.97 1.39
N ASP A 223 -10.00 -25.29 0.47
CA ASP A 223 -9.69 -26.14 -0.68
C ASP A 223 -9.02 -25.31 -1.80
N SER A 224 -7.74 -25.03 -1.63
CA SER A 224 -7.00 -24.14 -2.56
C SER A 224 -6.97 -24.63 -4.01
N GLU A 225 -7.24 -25.91 -4.27
CA GLU A 225 -7.37 -26.46 -5.63
C GLU A 225 -8.68 -25.99 -6.29
N ALA A 226 -9.80 -26.00 -5.55
CA ALA A 226 -11.11 -25.59 -6.05
C ALA A 226 -11.18 -24.10 -6.42
N GLY A 227 -10.36 -23.28 -5.74
CA GLY A 227 -10.26 -21.84 -5.98
C GLY A 227 -9.24 -21.42 -7.04
N ALA A 228 -8.47 -22.35 -7.60
CA ALA A 228 -7.35 -22.04 -8.48
C ALA A 228 -7.79 -21.76 -9.93
N ASN A 229 -7.02 -20.90 -10.62
CA ASN A 229 -7.12 -20.64 -12.07
C ASN A 229 -8.54 -20.25 -12.57
N LEU A 230 -9.37 -19.65 -11.73
CA LEU A 230 -10.70 -19.18 -12.13
C LEU A 230 -10.58 -17.98 -13.06
N THR A 231 -11.25 -17.99 -14.20
CA THR A 231 -11.16 -16.89 -15.18
C THR A 231 -12.34 -15.91 -15.11
N ASN A 232 -13.39 -16.24 -14.35
CA ASN A 232 -14.55 -15.38 -14.11
C ASN A 232 -15.29 -15.81 -12.82
N LEU A 233 -16.15 -14.94 -12.29
CA LEU A 233 -16.85 -15.16 -11.02
C LEU A 233 -18.36 -15.43 -11.16
N ARG A 234 -18.87 -15.59 -12.39
CA ARG A 234 -20.33 -15.72 -12.63
C ARG A 234 -20.96 -16.96 -11.99
N GLU A 235 -20.15 -18.00 -11.77
CA GLU A 235 -20.57 -19.24 -11.09
C GLU A 235 -20.43 -19.15 -9.56
N ARG A 236 -19.87 -18.06 -9.02
CA ARG A 236 -19.69 -17.85 -7.58
C ARG A 236 -20.79 -16.97 -6.99
N PHE A 237 -21.21 -15.91 -7.69
CA PHE A 237 -22.30 -15.02 -7.28
C PHE A 237 -22.80 -14.18 -8.48
N ASP A 238 -23.87 -13.39 -8.29
CA ASP A 238 -24.36 -12.48 -9.33
C ASP A 238 -23.41 -11.28 -9.54
N THR A 239 -22.69 -11.31 -10.65
CA THR A 239 -21.73 -10.25 -11.03
C THR A 239 -22.37 -9.03 -11.71
N THR A 240 -23.66 -9.08 -12.06
CA THR A 240 -24.36 -8.02 -12.81
C THR A 240 -24.32 -6.64 -12.15
N PRO A 241 -24.34 -6.52 -10.80
CA PRO A 241 -24.21 -5.23 -10.11
C PRO A 241 -22.84 -4.55 -10.20
N TYR A 242 -21.81 -5.25 -10.67
CA TYR A 242 -20.42 -4.76 -10.70
C TYR A 242 -20.04 -4.24 -12.10
N LEU A 243 -18.98 -3.44 -12.17
CA LEU A 243 -18.54 -2.87 -13.45
C LEU A 243 -17.83 -3.88 -14.34
N THR A 244 -17.38 -5.00 -13.76
CA THR A 244 -16.78 -6.14 -14.45
C THR A 244 -16.99 -7.41 -13.62
N PRO A 245 -17.08 -8.61 -14.23
CA PRO A 245 -17.21 -9.88 -13.49
C PRO A 245 -15.85 -10.43 -12.97
N HIS A 246 -14.82 -9.59 -12.93
CA HIS A 246 -13.44 -9.97 -12.66
C HIS A 246 -12.90 -9.32 -11.37
N SER A 247 -11.93 -10.00 -10.74
CA SER A 247 -11.09 -9.51 -9.65
C SER A 247 -9.65 -9.90 -9.99
N ASP A 248 -9.02 -9.10 -10.85
CA ASP A 248 -7.85 -9.52 -11.63
C ASP A 248 -6.63 -9.83 -10.76
N ILE A 249 -6.03 -11.02 -10.93
CA ILE A 249 -4.85 -11.47 -10.18
C ILE A 249 -3.65 -10.54 -10.34
N VAL A 250 -3.47 -9.92 -11.51
CA VAL A 250 -2.38 -8.97 -11.76
C VAL A 250 -2.68 -7.65 -11.05
N ALA A 251 -3.95 -7.23 -11.01
CA ALA A 251 -4.34 -6.06 -10.23
C ALA A 251 -4.11 -6.27 -8.73
N LEU A 252 -4.34 -7.48 -8.21
CA LEU A 252 -4.03 -7.84 -6.81
C LEU A 252 -2.53 -7.73 -6.52
N LEU A 253 -1.67 -8.31 -7.36
CA LEU A 253 -0.21 -8.24 -7.18
C LEU A 253 0.30 -6.78 -7.19
N VAL A 254 -0.21 -5.97 -8.11
CA VAL A 254 0.14 -4.54 -8.19
C VAL A 254 -0.36 -3.78 -6.96
N ALA A 255 -1.60 -4.04 -6.52
CA ALA A 255 -2.20 -3.45 -5.33
C ALA A 255 -1.38 -3.72 -4.06
N GLU A 256 -0.88 -4.95 -3.89
CA GLU A 256 -0.09 -5.37 -2.74
C GLU A 256 1.24 -4.61 -2.64
N HIS A 257 2.01 -4.61 -3.73
CA HIS A 257 3.26 -3.87 -3.79
C HIS A 257 3.03 -2.37 -3.59
N GLN A 258 2.00 -1.82 -4.25
CA GLN A 258 1.66 -0.40 -4.13
C GLN A 258 1.34 -0.03 -2.68
N GLY A 259 0.45 -0.77 -2.02
CA GLY A 259 0.07 -0.51 -0.63
C GLY A 259 1.25 -0.63 0.32
N HIS A 260 2.13 -1.62 0.12
CA HIS A 260 3.34 -1.79 0.89
C HIS A 260 4.26 -0.57 0.78
N VAL A 261 4.61 -0.16 -0.45
CA VAL A 261 5.50 0.99 -0.67
C VAL A 261 4.87 2.31 -0.23
N GLN A 262 3.56 2.49 -0.38
CA GLN A 262 2.85 3.67 0.14
C GLN A 262 2.98 3.78 1.66
N ASN A 263 2.82 2.67 2.39
CA ASN A 263 3.02 2.66 3.85
C ASN A 263 4.48 3.01 4.23
N LEU A 264 5.46 2.47 3.51
CA LEU A 264 6.88 2.79 3.73
C LEU A 264 7.21 4.27 3.45
N LEU A 265 6.62 4.86 2.40
CA LEU A 265 6.76 6.28 2.08
C LEU A 265 6.22 7.16 3.21
N THR A 266 4.99 6.89 3.70
CA THR A 266 4.40 7.62 4.81
C THR A 266 5.24 7.49 6.08
N ARG A 267 5.71 6.27 6.39
CA ARG A 267 6.56 6.03 7.55
C ARG A 267 7.90 6.77 7.48
N ALA A 268 8.58 6.73 6.33
CA ALA A 268 9.83 7.47 6.15
C ALA A 268 9.59 8.98 6.30
N SER A 269 8.51 9.52 5.72
CA SER A 269 8.11 10.93 5.87
C SER A 269 7.97 11.31 7.35
N TYR A 270 7.18 10.55 8.11
CA TYR A 270 6.88 10.86 9.51
C TYR A 270 8.14 10.78 10.38
N LEU A 271 8.88 9.67 10.30
CA LEU A 271 10.05 9.45 11.13
C LEU A 271 11.17 10.46 10.86
N VAL A 272 11.37 10.84 9.60
CA VAL A 272 12.38 11.85 9.27
C VAL A 272 11.95 13.22 9.78
N ARG A 273 10.71 13.65 9.55
CA ARG A 273 10.19 14.94 10.06
C ARG A 273 10.30 15.03 11.57
N ASP A 274 9.92 13.98 12.28
CA ASP A 274 10.06 13.90 13.73
C ASP A 274 11.53 14.00 14.17
N SER A 275 12.44 13.29 13.48
CA SER A 275 13.87 13.34 13.79
C SER A 275 14.47 14.73 13.56
N LEU A 276 14.04 15.43 12.52
CA LEU A 276 14.44 16.81 12.24
C LEU A 276 13.92 17.79 13.30
N ARG A 277 12.65 17.66 13.69
CA ARG A 277 12.03 18.50 14.73
C ARG A 277 12.69 18.30 16.08
N ASP A 278 12.94 17.05 16.47
CA ASP A 278 13.63 16.73 17.73
C ASP A 278 15.05 17.33 17.74
N GLU A 279 15.76 17.27 16.61
CA GLU A 279 17.07 17.91 16.48
C GLU A 279 16.99 19.43 16.67
N GLU A 280 16.03 20.08 16.01
CA GLU A 280 15.82 21.53 16.12
C GLU A 280 15.56 21.93 17.58
N GLN A 281 14.67 21.21 18.28
CA GLN A 281 14.35 21.46 19.68
C GLN A 281 15.57 21.26 20.60
N LEU A 282 16.35 20.19 20.38
CA LEU A 282 17.56 19.93 21.16
C LEU A 282 18.66 20.96 20.89
N ASN A 283 18.86 21.33 19.63
CA ASN A 283 19.78 22.39 19.24
C ASN A 283 19.41 23.72 19.89
N ALA A 284 18.13 24.08 19.89
CA ALA A 284 17.64 25.27 20.57
C ALA A 284 17.87 25.23 22.09
N ALA A 285 17.55 24.10 22.73
CA ALA A 285 17.73 23.92 24.18
C ALA A 285 19.21 23.98 24.62
N LEU A 286 20.11 23.43 23.80
CA LEU A 286 21.55 23.39 24.07
C LEU A 286 22.32 24.58 23.49
N LYS A 287 21.65 25.47 22.74
CA LYS A 287 22.27 26.56 21.95
C LYS A 287 23.35 26.07 20.99
N GLU A 288 23.13 24.89 20.42
CA GLU A 288 24.00 24.27 19.42
C GLU A 288 23.40 24.44 18.01
N THR A 289 24.20 24.19 16.97
CA THR A 289 23.73 24.20 15.59
C THR A 289 24.29 23.00 14.83
N GLY A 290 23.66 22.65 13.72
CA GLY A 290 24.13 21.60 12.83
C GLY A 290 23.45 20.24 13.06
N ARG A 291 23.76 19.33 12.14
CA ARG A 291 23.22 17.97 12.08
C ARG A 291 23.86 17.11 13.17
N ARG A 292 23.03 16.44 13.98
CA ARG A 292 23.50 15.47 14.98
C ARG A 292 23.69 14.09 14.34
N GLU A 293 24.67 13.36 14.84
CA GLU A 293 24.93 11.98 14.40
C GLU A 293 23.72 11.06 14.68
N SER A 294 23.06 11.24 15.83
CA SER A 294 21.85 10.51 16.19
C SER A 294 20.71 10.74 15.19
N THR A 295 20.51 11.97 14.74
CA THR A 295 19.51 12.31 13.71
C THR A 295 19.87 11.67 12.36
N THR A 296 21.14 11.70 11.99
CA THR A 296 21.63 11.06 10.75
C THR A 296 21.33 9.57 10.75
N ARG A 297 21.60 8.87 11.86
CA ARG A 297 21.26 7.45 12.03
C ARG A 297 19.75 7.19 11.97
N ARG A 298 18.94 8.05 12.61
CA ARG A 298 17.47 7.94 12.57
C ARG A 298 16.91 8.10 11.16
N ILE A 299 17.47 9.03 10.37
CA ILE A 299 17.08 9.21 8.96
C ILE A 299 17.41 7.95 8.16
N ALA A 300 18.62 7.42 8.29
CA ALA A 300 19.01 6.19 7.61
C ALA A 300 18.07 5.01 7.95
N SER A 301 17.82 4.78 9.24
CA SER A 301 16.89 3.72 9.70
C SER A 301 15.44 3.93 9.26
N ALA A 302 15.01 5.18 9.04
CA ALA A 302 13.68 5.47 8.51
C ALA A 302 13.58 5.18 7.01
N CYS A 303 14.64 5.44 6.25
CA CYS A 303 14.65 5.36 4.79
C CYS A 303 15.10 4.00 4.22
N GLU A 304 15.97 3.23 4.90
CA GLU A 304 16.47 1.95 4.37
C GLU A 304 15.36 0.94 4.05
N PRO A 305 14.31 0.76 4.90
CA PRO A 305 13.19 -0.11 4.55
C PRO A 305 12.45 0.35 3.29
N LEU A 306 12.34 1.67 3.07
CA LEU A 306 11.75 2.23 1.86
C LEU A 306 12.62 1.93 0.63
N VAL A 307 13.95 2.05 0.72
CA VAL A 307 14.84 1.69 -0.39
C VAL A 307 14.71 0.21 -0.75
N LYS A 308 14.66 -0.67 0.26
CA LYS A 308 14.43 -2.11 0.07
C LYS A 308 13.10 -2.40 -0.61
N GLY A 309 12.00 -1.79 -0.13
CA GLY A 309 10.69 -1.93 -0.76
C GLY A 309 10.64 -1.38 -2.18
N LEU A 310 11.29 -0.23 -2.45
CA LEU A 310 11.41 0.31 -3.81
C LEU A 310 12.17 -0.64 -4.74
N LEU A 311 13.15 -1.41 -4.25
CA LEU A 311 13.96 -2.33 -5.04
C LEU A 311 13.47 -3.79 -4.99
N TYR A 312 12.24 -4.04 -4.50
CA TYR A 312 11.66 -5.39 -4.41
C TYR A 312 12.51 -6.38 -3.60
N CYS A 313 13.27 -5.90 -2.61
CA CYS A 313 14.00 -6.78 -1.71
C CYS A 313 13.02 -7.68 -0.96
N GLY A 314 13.23 -9.00 -1.02
CA GLY A 314 12.36 -9.97 -0.34
C GLY A 314 11.08 -10.33 -1.09
N GLU A 315 10.86 -9.83 -2.31
CA GLU A 315 9.71 -10.23 -3.15
C GLU A 315 9.63 -11.76 -3.26
N ALA A 316 8.44 -12.31 -3.00
CA ALA A 316 8.21 -13.73 -3.17
C ALA A 316 8.22 -14.09 -4.67
N PRO A 317 9.05 -15.06 -5.11
CA PRO A 317 9.18 -15.38 -6.53
C PRO A 317 7.90 -16.02 -7.08
N LEU A 318 7.56 -15.68 -8.32
CA LEU A 318 6.55 -16.42 -9.07
C LEU A 318 7.17 -17.72 -9.58
N LYS A 319 6.65 -18.86 -9.12
CA LYS A 319 7.11 -20.19 -9.53
C LYS A 319 6.51 -20.65 -10.85
N GLU A 320 5.44 -20.01 -11.29
CA GLU A 320 4.73 -20.25 -12.56
C GLU A 320 4.26 -18.91 -13.14
N PRO A 321 4.08 -18.80 -14.46
CA PRO A 321 3.53 -17.60 -15.07
C PRO A 321 2.13 -17.27 -14.55
N VAL A 322 1.90 -15.97 -14.34
CA VAL A 322 0.61 -15.39 -13.93
C VAL A 322 0.01 -14.61 -15.10
N ALA A 323 -1.28 -14.79 -15.35
CA ALA A 323 -2.01 -14.01 -16.33
C ALA A 323 -3.36 -13.52 -15.79
N GLY A 324 -3.61 -12.22 -15.95
CA GLY A 324 -4.88 -11.57 -15.61
C GLY A 324 -6.00 -11.88 -16.59
N THR A 325 -7.21 -11.50 -16.23
CA THR A 325 -8.44 -11.70 -17.03
C THR A 325 -8.98 -10.40 -17.63
N THR A 326 -8.33 -9.27 -17.37
CA THR A 326 -8.75 -7.94 -17.80
C THR A 326 -7.63 -7.23 -18.58
N PRO A 327 -7.92 -6.08 -19.21
CA PRO A 327 -6.89 -5.24 -19.81
C PRO A 327 -5.92 -4.56 -18.81
N PHE A 328 -6.08 -4.78 -17.49
CA PHE A 328 -5.36 -4.04 -16.44
C PHE A 328 -3.85 -4.00 -16.67
N ALA A 329 -3.20 -5.16 -16.90
CA ALA A 329 -1.75 -5.22 -17.07
C ALA A 329 -1.25 -4.31 -18.20
N ARG A 330 -1.97 -4.25 -19.33
CA ARG A 330 -1.63 -3.36 -20.46
C ARG A 330 -1.87 -1.90 -20.12
N GLN A 331 -3.02 -1.58 -19.51
CA GLN A 331 -3.35 -0.21 -19.12
C GLN A 331 -2.37 0.33 -18.07
N PHE A 332 -1.98 -0.51 -17.12
CA PHE A 332 -1.01 -0.19 -16.09
C PHE A 332 0.37 0.17 -16.68
N ALA A 333 0.90 -0.67 -17.58
CA ALA A 333 2.18 -0.42 -18.24
C ALA A 333 2.19 0.90 -19.04
N GLN A 334 1.06 1.28 -19.64
CA GLN A 334 0.92 2.50 -20.46
C GLN A 334 0.84 3.81 -19.67
N GLN A 335 0.66 3.76 -18.35
CA GLN A 335 0.49 4.96 -17.51
C GLN A 335 1.84 5.55 -17.04
N GLY A 336 2.94 4.84 -17.22
CA GLY A 336 4.26 5.27 -16.77
C GLY A 336 5.01 6.09 -17.82
N PRO A 337 6.01 6.89 -17.42
CA PRO A 337 6.93 7.47 -18.38
C PRO A 337 7.71 6.35 -19.09
N LEU A 338 8.04 6.60 -20.34
CA LEU A 338 8.83 5.71 -21.20
C LEU A 338 10.21 6.33 -21.42
N ASP A 339 11.24 5.49 -21.47
CA ASP A 339 12.54 5.91 -21.97
C ASP A 339 12.56 5.92 -23.52
N GLY A 340 13.70 6.33 -24.10
CA GLY A 340 13.87 6.36 -25.57
C GLY A 340 13.76 5.00 -26.27
N ASN A 341 13.81 3.89 -25.52
CA ASN A 341 13.65 2.52 -26.02
C ASN A 341 12.23 1.97 -25.77
N GLY A 342 11.30 2.79 -25.25
CA GLY A 342 9.93 2.39 -24.93
C GLY A 342 9.81 1.53 -23.67
N ARG A 343 10.83 1.50 -22.80
CA ARG A 343 10.82 0.77 -21.52
C ARG A 343 10.19 1.61 -20.42
N SER A 344 9.48 0.98 -19.49
CA SER A 344 8.92 1.63 -18.30
C SER A 344 9.19 0.84 -17.02
N LEU A 345 9.30 1.53 -15.88
CA LEU A 345 9.27 0.87 -14.56
C LEU A 345 7.88 0.26 -14.23
N ARG A 346 6.87 0.53 -15.06
CA ARG A 346 5.57 -0.15 -15.00
C ARG A 346 5.49 -1.41 -15.88
N ASP A 347 6.56 -1.76 -16.60
CA ASP A 347 6.60 -3.00 -17.37
C ASP A 347 6.58 -4.20 -16.41
N LEU A 348 5.66 -5.12 -16.63
CA LEU A 348 5.47 -6.31 -15.79
C LEU A 348 6.14 -7.53 -16.43
N ASP A 349 6.75 -8.39 -15.62
CA ASP A 349 7.32 -9.67 -16.06
C ASP A 349 6.27 -10.79 -15.97
N LEU A 350 5.65 -10.96 -14.80
CA LEU A 350 4.61 -11.94 -14.48
C LEU A 350 4.99 -13.41 -14.72
N LYS A 351 6.27 -13.71 -14.94
CA LYS A 351 6.76 -15.09 -15.13
C LYS A 351 7.53 -15.56 -13.92
N THR A 352 8.44 -14.74 -13.43
CA THR A 352 9.30 -15.03 -12.28
C THR A 352 9.17 -14.00 -11.17
N ARG A 353 8.67 -12.79 -11.48
CA ARG A 353 8.48 -11.66 -10.56
C ARG A 353 7.42 -10.69 -11.06
N LEU A 354 7.01 -9.70 -10.25
CA LEU A 354 6.04 -8.69 -10.66
C LEU A 354 6.63 -7.73 -11.70
N ALA A 355 7.64 -6.96 -11.31
CA ALA A 355 8.24 -5.92 -12.16
C ALA A 355 9.33 -6.49 -13.07
N ARG A 356 9.30 -6.10 -14.34
CA ARG A 356 10.35 -6.46 -15.31
C ARG A 356 11.69 -5.85 -14.92
N TYR A 357 11.67 -4.58 -14.52
CA TYR A 357 12.82 -3.85 -13.98
C TYR A 357 12.56 -3.64 -12.49
N PRO A 358 13.28 -4.32 -11.56
CA PRO A 358 12.98 -4.27 -10.12
C PRO A 358 13.35 -2.95 -9.44
N LEU A 359 12.69 -1.87 -9.87
CA LEU A 359 12.56 -0.61 -9.18
C LEU A 359 11.10 -0.18 -9.30
N SER A 360 10.45 0.00 -8.15
CA SER A 360 9.03 0.35 -8.04
C SER A 360 8.70 1.61 -8.81
N TRP A 361 7.59 1.59 -9.56
CA TRP A 361 7.03 2.79 -10.20
C TRP A 361 6.63 3.86 -9.19
N MET A 362 6.52 3.53 -7.90
CA MET A 362 6.25 4.49 -6.83
C MET A 362 7.36 5.53 -6.67
N VAL A 363 8.52 5.36 -7.33
CA VAL A 363 9.51 6.45 -7.45
C VAL A 363 8.95 7.70 -8.15
N TYR A 364 7.89 7.58 -8.96
CA TYR A 364 7.21 8.72 -9.60
C TYR A 364 6.10 9.32 -8.74
N SER A 365 5.90 8.84 -7.52
CA SER A 365 4.80 9.29 -6.68
C SER A 365 5.04 10.69 -6.10
N PRO A 366 3.99 11.52 -5.94
CA PRO A 366 4.08 12.79 -5.23
C PRO A 366 4.60 12.66 -3.79
N GLN A 367 4.34 11.53 -3.13
CA GLN A 367 4.82 11.25 -1.77
C GLN A 367 6.35 11.21 -1.71
N LEU A 368 7.02 10.57 -2.69
CA LEU A 368 8.48 10.56 -2.75
C LEU A 368 9.02 11.99 -2.93
N ASP A 369 8.41 12.76 -3.82
CA ASP A 369 8.84 14.13 -4.09
C ASP A 369 8.60 15.07 -2.89
N ALA A 370 7.59 14.79 -2.08
CA ALA A 370 7.25 15.56 -0.87
C ALA A 370 8.04 15.15 0.39
N LEU A 371 8.86 14.08 0.34
CA LEU A 371 9.71 13.71 1.47
C LEU A 371 10.65 14.86 1.89
N PRO A 372 11.08 14.95 3.16
CA PRO A 372 12.12 15.89 3.56
C PRO A 372 13.39 15.76 2.70
N LYS A 373 14.12 16.85 2.50
CA LYS A 373 15.30 16.87 1.61
C LYS A 373 16.31 15.79 2.00
N GLU A 374 16.56 15.63 3.30
CA GLU A 374 17.47 14.64 3.87
C GLU A 374 17.08 13.21 3.54
N ALA A 375 15.77 12.91 3.54
CA ALA A 375 15.26 11.60 3.14
C ALA A 375 15.50 11.36 1.65
N ARG A 376 15.18 12.33 0.80
CA ARG A 376 15.39 12.22 -0.65
C ARG A 376 16.87 12.07 -1.00
N ASP A 377 17.76 12.79 -0.31
CA ASP A 377 19.20 12.70 -0.51
C ASP A 377 19.74 11.32 -0.08
N TYR A 378 19.29 10.80 1.06
CA TYR A 378 19.65 9.45 1.50
C TYR A 378 19.18 8.39 0.49
N ILE A 379 17.92 8.46 0.05
CA ILE A 379 17.35 7.52 -0.92
C ILE A 379 18.13 7.60 -2.25
N ARG A 380 18.44 8.80 -2.74
CA ARG A 380 19.26 9.00 -3.95
C ARG A 380 20.61 8.31 -3.81
N GLN A 381 21.35 8.62 -2.75
CA GLN A 381 22.67 8.04 -2.50
C GLN A 381 22.60 6.51 -2.43
N ARG A 382 21.58 5.97 -1.74
CA ARG A 382 21.42 4.53 -1.57
C ARG A 382 21.08 3.82 -2.88
N LEU A 383 20.21 4.41 -3.69
CA LEU A 383 19.92 3.89 -5.03
C LEU A 383 21.17 3.89 -5.91
N GLU A 384 22.03 4.91 -5.83
CA GLU A 384 23.31 4.94 -6.55
C GLU A 384 24.30 3.89 -6.09
N GLU A 385 24.38 3.63 -4.78
CA GLU A 385 25.24 2.59 -4.22
C GLU A 385 24.81 1.20 -4.71
N VAL A 386 23.52 0.89 -4.65
CA VAL A 386 22.97 -0.40 -5.05
C VAL A 386 23.02 -0.59 -6.57
N LEU A 387 22.48 0.36 -7.33
CA LEU A 387 22.42 0.28 -8.79
C LEU A 387 23.80 0.51 -9.45
N GLY A 388 24.73 1.12 -8.72
CA GLY A 388 26.13 1.25 -9.12
C GLY A 388 26.99 0.03 -8.78
N GLY A 389 26.43 -0.98 -8.09
CA GLY A 389 27.16 -2.19 -7.71
C GLY A 389 28.17 -2.01 -6.57
N LYS A 390 28.11 -0.89 -5.83
CA LYS A 390 28.95 -0.67 -4.64
C LYS A 390 28.47 -1.48 -3.45
N ASP A 391 27.15 -1.69 -3.34
CA ASP A 391 26.58 -2.57 -2.33
C ASP A 391 26.61 -4.03 -2.79
N THR A 392 27.24 -4.88 -1.97
CA THR A 392 27.37 -6.33 -2.21
C THR A 392 26.69 -7.16 -1.13
N THR A 393 25.80 -6.56 -0.35
CA THR A 393 25.02 -7.26 0.68
C THR A 393 24.00 -8.20 0.04
N SER A 394 23.60 -9.24 0.77
CA SER A 394 22.64 -10.24 0.29
C SER A 394 21.27 -9.66 -0.05
N ASP A 395 20.90 -8.52 0.55
CA ASP A 395 19.58 -7.91 0.40
C ASP A 395 19.28 -7.47 -1.05
N PHE A 396 20.32 -7.15 -1.83
CA PHE A 396 20.20 -6.68 -3.22
C PHE A 396 20.74 -7.68 -4.24
N ALA A 397 21.08 -8.91 -3.82
CA ALA A 397 21.68 -9.93 -4.67
C ALA A 397 20.74 -10.43 -5.78
N HIS A 398 19.43 -10.17 -5.67
CA HIS A 398 18.44 -10.48 -6.70
C HIS A 398 18.52 -9.55 -7.93
N LEU A 399 19.18 -8.40 -7.81
CA LEU A 399 19.38 -7.45 -8.91
C LEU A 399 20.57 -7.88 -9.77
N THR A 400 20.31 -8.31 -10.99
CA THR A 400 21.37 -8.61 -11.96
C THR A 400 22.05 -7.33 -12.46
N GLU A 401 23.25 -7.44 -13.02
CA GLU A 401 23.91 -6.28 -13.65
C GLU A 401 23.10 -5.70 -14.82
N ALA A 402 22.34 -6.54 -15.52
CA ALA A 402 21.41 -6.11 -16.56
C ALA A 402 20.23 -5.32 -15.97
N ASP A 403 19.67 -5.77 -14.85
CA ASP A 403 18.61 -5.05 -14.12
C ASP A 403 19.11 -3.66 -13.69
N LYS A 404 20.25 -3.60 -13.01
CA LYS A 404 20.87 -2.36 -12.53
C LYS A 404 21.10 -1.37 -13.68
N LYS A 405 21.67 -1.84 -14.79
CA LYS A 405 21.90 -1.02 -15.99
C LYS A 405 20.59 -0.49 -16.57
N ALA A 406 19.60 -1.36 -16.78
CA ALA A 406 18.32 -0.96 -17.37
C ALA A 406 17.58 0.04 -16.49
N ILE A 407 17.54 -0.17 -15.17
CA ILE A 407 16.93 0.75 -14.20
C ILE A 407 17.60 2.13 -14.28
N ARG A 408 18.94 2.19 -14.30
CA ARG A 408 19.67 3.45 -14.40
C ARG A 408 19.36 4.20 -15.70
N GLU A 409 19.37 3.51 -16.84
CA GLU A 409 19.04 4.10 -18.13
C GLU A 409 17.61 4.65 -18.16
N ILE A 410 16.64 3.91 -17.63
CA ILE A 410 15.25 4.36 -17.53
C ILE A 410 15.18 5.62 -16.66
N LEU A 411 15.71 5.58 -15.43
CA LEU A 411 15.67 6.72 -14.51
C LEU A 411 16.37 7.97 -15.05
N THR A 412 17.51 7.83 -15.73
CA THR A 412 18.19 8.96 -16.38
C THR A 412 17.29 9.63 -17.41
N ALA A 413 16.48 8.86 -18.15
CA ALA A 413 15.56 9.40 -19.14
C ALA A 413 14.27 9.97 -18.53
N THR A 414 13.75 9.37 -17.46
CA THR A 414 12.38 9.63 -16.98
C THR A 414 12.29 10.37 -15.64
N LYS A 415 13.31 10.28 -14.79
CA LYS A 415 13.41 10.99 -13.50
C LYS A 415 14.87 11.30 -13.15
N PRO A 416 15.55 12.15 -13.95
CA PRO A 416 16.98 12.41 -13.81
C PRO A 416 17.37 13.09 -12.49
N THR A 417 16.43 13.58 -11.70
CA THR A 417 16.70 14.18 -10.37
C THR A 417 16.88 13.13 -9.27
N LEU A 418 16.48 11.87 -9.53
CA LEU A 418 16.60 10.74 -8.60
C LEU A 418 17.95 10.01 -8.73
N LEU A 419 18.71 10.29 -9.79
CA LEU A 419 20.12 9.93 -9.93
C LEU A 419 20.92 11.22 -10.06
N VAL A 420 22.16 11.29 -9.60
CA VAL A 420 23.02 12.43 -9.95
C VAL A 420 23.25 12.40 -11.46
N ALA A 421 23.00 13.53 -12.13
CA ALA A 421 23.54 13.77 -13.46
C ALA A 421 25.04 13.58 -13.36
N THR A 422 25.54 12.46 -13.87
CA THR A 422 26.98 12.18 -13.91
C THR A 422 27.55 13.23 -14.84
N THR A 423 28.04 14.34 -14.29
CA THR A 423 28.98 15.20 -14.99
C THR A 423 30.21 14.35 -15.23
N HIS A 424 30.24 13.71 -16.40
CA HIS A 424 31.47 13.19 -16.99
C HIS A 424 32.37 14.35 -17.41
#